data_AF-A0A9E2L0N3-F1
#
_entry.id   AF-A0A9E2L0N3-F1
#
_cell.length_a   1.000
_cell.length_b   1.000
_cell.length_c   1.000
_cell.angle_alpha   90.00
_cell.angle_beta   90.00
_cell.angle_gamma   90.00
#
_symmetry.space_group_name_H-M   'P 1'
#
loop_
_entity.id
_entity.type
_entity.pdbx_description
1 polymer ?
#
loop_
_entity_poly.entity_id
_entity_poly.type
_entity_poly.pdbx_seq_one_letter_code
_entity_poly.pdbx_strand_id
1 'polypeptide(L)'
;MYHSHFTGSHYQAGFRWGRLLLNHGNRVLESIPFEITRERIEYGESCVPVYKKYYPEILEEIRGIADGQKCSLTILQAFLFGMYAVPPQCSCSCFATTGTDGILLGRNS
;
A
#
# COMPACT_ATOMS: atom_id res chain seq x y z
N MET A 1 -2.17 15.55 6.20
CA MET A 1 -1.64 14.24 6.63
C MET A 1 -2.45 13.79 7.84
N TYR A 2 -3.06 12.60 7.81
CA TYR A 2 -3.83 12.08 8.94
C TYR A 2 -2.93 11.24 9.85
N HIS A 3 -2.87 11.59 11.13
CA HIS A 3 -2.20 10.76 12.12
C HIS A 3 -3.13 9.60 12.52
N SER A 4 -2.76 8.38 12.16
CA SER A 4 -3.57 7.18 12.37
C SER A 4 -2.97 6.30 13.44
N HIS A 5 -3.80 5.83 14.38
CA HIS A 5 -3.43 4.84 15.38
C HIS A 5 -4.05 3.48 15.01
N PHE A 6 -3.19 2.51 14.70
CA PHE A 6 -3.61 1.16 14.33
C PHE A 6 -3.62 0.26 15.58
N THR A 7 -4.74 -0.41 15.83
CA THR A 7 -4.94 -1.31 16.98
C THR A 7 -5.84 -2.48 16.57
N GLY A 8 -5.78 -3.57 17.33
CA GLY A 8 -6.54 -4.79 17.04
C GLY A 8 -5.83 -5.71 16.06
N SER A 9 -6.60 -6.58 15.39
CA SER A 9 -6.05 -7.45 14.34
C SER A 9 -5.69 -6.66 13.07
N HIS A 10 -4.85 -7.23 12.22
CA HIS A 10 -4.49 -6.66 10.91
C HIS A 10 -5.72 -6.29 10.07
N TYR A 11 -6.71 -7.19 10.00
CA TYR A 11 -7.98 -6.89 9.33
C TYR A 11 -8.69 -5.67 9.95
N GLN A 12 -8.79 -5.59 11.27
CA GLN A 12 -9.44 -4.47 11.96
C GLN A 12 -8.70 -3.14 11.73
N ALA A 13 -7.36 -3.17 11.76
CA ALA A 13 -6.51 -2.03 11.46
C ALA A 13 -6.78 -1.50 10.04
N GLY A 14 -6.73 -2.40 9.05
CA GLY A 14 -7.02 -2.08 7.66
C GLY A 14 -8.44 -1.56 7.44
N PHE A 15 -9.44 -2.21 8.04
CA PHE A 15 -10.85 -1.81 7.92
C PHE A 15 -11.11 -0.41 8.50
N ARG A 16 -10.61 -0.14 9.70
CA ARG A 16 -10.79 1.18 10.35
C ARG A 16 -10.14 2.28 9.52
N TRP A 17 -8.94 2.05 9.02
CA TRP A 17 -8.23 3.04 8.20
C TRP A 17 -8.89 3.23 6.83
N GLY A 18 -9.22 2.15 6.12
CA GLY A 18 -9.94 2.19 4.86
C GLY A 18 -11.27 2.93 4.99
N ARG A 19 -12.03 2.67 6.06
CA ARG A 19 -13.28 3.37 6.34
C ARG A 19 -13.09 4.84 6.69
N LEU A 20 -12.06 5.16 7.48
CA LEU A 20 -11.71 6.54 7.83
C LEU A 20 -11.46 7.37 6.55
N LEU A 21 -10.65 6.85 5.64
CA LEU A 21 -10.37 7.52 4.37
C LEU A 21 -11.64 7.73 3.54
N LEU A 22 -12.47 6.70 3.40
CA LEU A 22 -13.72 6.77 2.64
C LEU A 22 -14.69 7.80 3.24
N ASN A 23 -14.82 7.85 4.57
CA ASN A 23 -15.66 8.84 5.26
C ASN A 23 -15.21 10.28 5.00
N HIS A 24 -13.92 10.49 4.70
CA HIS A 24 -13.35 11.79 4.33
C HIS A 24 -13.31 12.02 2.81
N GLY A 25 -13.99 11.19 2.02
CA GLY A 25 -14.02 11.31 0.56
C GLY A 25 -12.75 10.83 -0.16
N ASN A 26 -11.79 10.25 0.56
CA ASN A 26 -10.55 9.74 -0.04
C ASN A 26 -10.75 8.31 -0.51
N ARG A 27 -10.97 8.16 -1.82
CA ARG A 27 -11.15 6.87 -2.49
C ARG A 27 -9.81 6.41 -3.07
N VAL A 28 -9.23 5.37 -2.48
CA VAL A 28 -7.86 4.93 -2.78
C VAL A 28 -7.69 4.58 -4.26
N LEU A 29 -8.60 3.77 -4.82
CA LEU A 29 -8.48 3.31 -6.20
C LEU A 29 -8.68 4.43 -7.24
N GLU A 30 -9.45 5.46 -6.91
CA GLU A 30 -9.66 6.62 -7.80
C GLU A 30 -8.46 7.57 -7.80
N SER A 31 -7.57 7.46 -6.81
CA SER A 31 -6.38 8.29 -6.67
C SER A 31 -5.14 7.70 -7.35
N ILE A 32 -5.27 6.53 -7.99
CA ILE A 32 -4.15 5.86 -8.66
C ILE A 32 -3.86 6.61 -9.97
N PRO A 33 -2.66 7.19 -10.16
CA PRO A 33 -2.37 8.06 -11.30
C PRO A 33 -1.97 7.30 -12.58
N PHE A 34 -2.28 6.00 -12.66
CA PHE A 34 -1.95 5.13 -13.77
C PHE A 34 -2.97 4.00 -13.90
N GLU A 35 -3.03 3.40 -15.08
CA GLU A 35 -3.93 2.28 -15.36
C GLU A 35 -3.50 1.00 -14.63
N ILE A 36 -4.48 0.29 -14.06
CA ILE A 36 -4.29 -1.07 -13.56
C ILE A 36 -4.48 -2.05 -14.72
N THR A 37 -3.38 -2.33 -15.42
CA THR A 37 -3.35 -3.25 -16.57
C THR A 37 -3.56 -4.70 -16.13
N ARG A 38 -3.90 -5.56 -17.10
CA ARG A 38 -4.02 -7.02 -16.88
C ARG A 38 -2.73 -7.63 -16.32
N GLU A 39 -1.58 -7.20 -16.82
CA GLU A 39 -0.26 -7.63 -16.34
C GLU A 39 -0.07 -7.34 -14.84
N ARG A 40 -0.49 -6.16 -14.36
CA ARG A 40 -0.41 -5.81 -12.92
C ARG A 40 -1.31 -6.71 -12.08
N ILE A 41 -2.49 -7.06 -12.60
CA ILE A 41 -3.43 -7.95 -11.91
C ILE A 41 -2.82 -9.35 -11.80
N GLU A 42 -2.32 -9.90 -12.90
CA GLU A 42 -1.67 -11.22 -12.93
C GLU A 42 -0.44 -11.28 -12.02
N TYR A 43 0.38 -10.23 -12.05
CA TYR A 43 1.51 -10.08 -11.12
C TYR A 43 1.03 -10.08 -9.66
N GLY A 44 0.02 -9.28 -9.32
CA GLY A 44 -0.55 -9.21 -7.98
C GLY A 44 -1.10 -10.55 -7.50
N GLU A 45 -1.84 -11.26 -8.35
CA GLU A 45 -2.34 -12.61 -8.06
C GLU A 45 -1.20 -13.60 -7.81
N SER A 46 -0.13 -13.55 -8.59
CA SER A 46 1.06 -14.41 -8.41
C SER A 46 1.81 -14.14 -7.09
N CYS A 47 1.67 -12.93 -6.53
CA CYS A 47 2.28 -12.56 -5.26
C CYS A 47 1.50 -13.11 -4.05
N VAL A 48 0.20 -13.37 -4.16
CA VAL A 48 -0.66 -13.79 -3.03
C VAL A 48 -0.14 -15.08 -2.35
N PRO A 49 0.24 -16.15 -3.07
CA PRO A 49 0.81 -17.35 -2.44
C PRO A 49 2.10 -17.07 -1.66
N VAL A 50 2.93 -16.13 -2.12
CA VAL A 50 4.18 -15.74 -1.45
C VAL A 50 3.89 -15.05 -0.13
N TYR A 51 3.00 -14.07 -0.12
CA TYR A 51 2.57 -13.40 1.12
C TYR A 51 1.89 -14.37 2.07
N LYS A 52 1.03 -15.27 1.58
CA LYS A 52 0.38 -16.29 2.41
C LYS A 52 1.39 -17.17 3.14
N LYS A 53 2.56 -17.44 2.53
CA LYS A 53 3.63 -18.25 3.13
C LYS A 53 4.45 -17.47 4.16
N TYR A 54 4.84 -16.23 3.85
CA TYR A 54 5.86 -15.52 4.62
C TYR A 54 5.31 -14.41 5.53
N TYR A 55 4.16 -13.83 5.20
CA TYR A 55 3.52 -12.78 6.00
C TYR A 55 2.02 -12.71 5.72
N PRO A 56 1.23 -13.73 6.10
CA PRO A 56 -0.21 -13.81 5.77
C PRO A 56 -1.03 -12.65 6.37
N GLU A 57 -0.57 -12.05 7.46
CA GLU A 57 -1.21 -10.95 8.16
C GLU A 57 -1.44 -9.72 7.27
N ILE A 58 -0.53 -9.42 6.34
CA ILE A 58 -0.72 -8.30 5.42
C ILE A 58 -1.89 -8.51 4.47
N LEU A 59 -2.21 -9.76 4.11
CA LEU A 59 -3.36 -10.07 3.28
C LEU A 59 -4.66 -9.77 4.02
N GLU A 60 -4.68 -10.02 5.33
CA GLU A 60 -5.81 -9.66 6.20
C GLU A 60 -5.98 -8.15 6.30
N GLU A 61 -4.87 -7.40 6.45
CA GLU A 61 -4.89 -5.94 6.47
C GLU A 61 -5.38 -5.34 5.16
N ILE A 62 -4.84 -5.78 4.02
CA ILE A 62 -5.26 -5.33 2.68
C ILE A 62 -6.74 -5.66 2.44
N ARG A 63 -7.21 -6.84 2.86
CA ARG A 63 -8.65 -7.18 2.83
C ARG A 63 -9.47 -6.21 3.67
N GLY A 64 -9.01 -5.91 4.89
CA GLY A 64 -9.64 -4.90 5.74
C GLY A 64 -9.75 -3.55 5.03
N ILE A 65 -8.66 -3.07 4.41
CA ILE A 65 -8.65 -1.80 3.67
C ILE A 65 -9.68 -1.84 2.54
N ALA A 66 -9.70 -2.91 1.73
CA ALA A 66 -10.64 -3.05 0.62
C ALA A 66 -12.10 -3.01 1.08
N ASP A 67 -12.43 -3.74 2.15
CA ASP A 67 -13.77 -3.75 2.74
C ASP A 67 -14.15 -2.38 3.30
N GLY A 68 -13.23 -1.71 4.00
CA GLY A 68 -13.43 -0.37 4.56
C GLY A 68 -13.62 0.71 3.48
N GLN A 69 -12.89 0.60 2.37
CA GLN A 69 -13.01 1.44 1.17
C GLN A 69 -14.18 1.07 0.28
N LYS A 70 -14.81 -0.10 0.49
CA LYS A 70 -15.81 -0.69 -0.40
C LYS A 70 -15.29 -0.80 -1.84
N CYS A 71 -14.06 -1.26 -2.01
CA CYS A 71 -13.38 -1.34 -3.30
C CYS A 71 -12.91 -2.78 -3.61
N SER A 72 -12.45 -3.01 -4.84
CA SER A 72 -12.00 -4.33 -5.27
C SER A 72 -10.68 -4.71 -4.61
N LEU A 73 -10.68 -5.82 -3.88
CA LEU A 73 -9.48 -6.41 -3.28
C LEU A 73 -8.42 -6.72 -4.36
N THR A 74 -8.84 -7.32 -5.47
CA THR A 74 -7.94 -7.69 -6.58
C THR A 74 -7.22 -6.47 -7.16
N ILE A 75 -7.95 -5.37 -7.38
CA ILE A 75 -7.35 -4.15 -7.91
C ILE A 75 -6.44 -3.48 -6.88
N LEU A 76 -6.82 -3.49 -5.60
CA LEU A 76 -5.98 -2.98 -4.52
C LEU A 76 -4.68 -3.78 -4.38
N GLN A 77 -4.75 -5.12 -4.47
CA GLN A 77 -3.58 -6.00 -4.47
C GLN A 77 -2.69 -5.77 -5.69
N ALA A 78 -3.26 -5.65 -6.89
CA ALA A 78 -2.53 -5.34 -8.11
C ALA A 78 -1.75 -4.02 -8.01
N PHE A 79 -2.38 -2.99 -7.41
CA PHE A 79 -1.74 -1.71 -7.13
C PHE A 79 -0.59 -1.85 -6.12
N LEU A 80 -0.87 -2.42 -4.94
CA LEU A 80 0.10 -2.46 -3.83
C LEU A 80 1.29 -3.35 -4.13
N PHE A 81 1.05 -4.55 -4.66
CA PHE A 81 2.14 -5.50 -4.95
C PHE A 81 2.96 -5.07 -6.17
N GLY A 82 2.33 -4.42 -7.14
CA GLY A 82 3.01 -3.92 -8.33
C GLY A 82 3.79 -2.61 -8.14
N MET A 83 3.65 -1.91 -7.01
CA MET A 83 4.15 -0.54 -6.83
C MET A 83 5.65 -0.36 -7.12
N TYR A 84 6.48 -1.36 -6.78
CA TYR A 84 7.94 -1.32 -6.98
C TYR A 84 8.48 -2.36 -7.97
N ALA A 85 7.65 -3.32 -8.38
CA ALA A 85 8.04 -4.34 -9.36
C ALA A 85 7.64 -3.94 -10.79
N VAL A 86 6.56 -3.17 -10.92
CA VAL A 86 6.07 -2.61 -12.18
C VAL A 86 5.93 -1.10 -11.94
N PRO A 87 7.04 -0.37 -11.75
CA PRO A 87 6.96 1.03 -11.35
C PRO A 87 6.29 1.85 -12.46
N PRO A 88 5.37 2.78 -12.14
CA PRO A 88 5.12 3.91 -13.04
C PRO A 88 6.42 4.69 -13.24
N GLN A 89 6.45 5.65 -14.16
CA GLN A 89 7.61 6.53 -14.39
C GLN A 89 7.84 7.50 -13.20
N CYS A 90 8.04 6.98 -12.00
CA CYS A 90 8.37 7.71 -10.79
C CYS A 90 9.88 7.73 -10.62
N SER A 91 10.42 8.92 -10.32
CA SER A 91 11.82 9.11 -9.99
C SER A 91 11.91 9.57 -8.54
N CYS A 92 12.77 8.93 -7.75
CA CYS A 92 13.07 9.36 -6.39
C CYS A 92 14.52 9.85 -6.31
N SER A 93 14.79 10.78 -5.40
CA SER A 93 16.14 11.18 -5.04
C SER A 93 16.36 10.89 -3.56
N CYS A 94 17.48 10.24 -3.24
CA CYS A 94 17.85 9.88 -1.88
C CYS A 94 19.28 10.35 -1.61
N PHE A 95 19.56 10.78 -0.38
CA PHE A 95 20.93 11.01 0.07
C PHE A 95 21.11 10.49 1.49
N ALA A 96 22.32 10.04 1.81
CA ALA A 96 22.72 9.70 3.16
C ALA A 96 24.14 10.26 3.39
N THR A 97 24.36 10.86 4.55
CA THR A 97 25.68 11.36 4.95
C THR A 97 25.94 11.06 6.42
N THR A 98 27.20 10.87 6.77
CA THR A 98 27.66 10.69 8.14
C THR A 98 28.52 11.88 8.54
N GLY A 99 28.22 12.48 9.68
CA GLY A 99 29.00 13.53 10.32
C GLY A 99 29.38 13.15 11.75
N THR A 100 30.08 14.04 12.43
CA THR A 100 30.43 13.87 13.85
C THR A 100 29.19 13.79 14.75
N ASP A 101 28.11 14.46 14.35
CA ASP A 101 26.86 14.56 15.13
C ASP A 101 25.85 13.47 14.76
N GLY A 102 26.23 12.52 13.90
CA GLY A 102 25.40 11.37 13.53
C GLY A 102 25.17 11.22 12.03
N ILE A 103 24.08 10.55 11.69
CA ILE A 103 23.72 10.16 10.33
C ILE A 103 22.51 10.97 9.88
N LEU A 104 22.59 11.58 8.70
CA LEU A 104 21.46 12.19 8.02
C LEU A 104 21.02 11.31 6.85
N LEU A 105 19.72 11.04 6.77
CA LEU A 105 19.07 10.33 5.67
C LEU A 105 17.91 11.18 5.18
N GLY A 106 17.85 11.44 3.87
CA GLY A 106 16.77 12.21 3.25
C GLY A 106 16.32 11.62 1.92
N ARG A 107 15.03 11.78 1.60
CA ARG A 107 14.41 11.30 0.37
C ARG A 107 13.32 12.25 -0.12
N ASN A 108 13.27 12.47 -1.43
CA ASN A 108 12.11 12.98 -2.14
C ASN A 108 11.41 11.80 -2.84
N SER A 109 10.09 11.67 -2.60
CA SER A 109 9.26 10.58 -3.12
C SER A 109 8.25 11.09 -4.15
#